data_AF-W6PV12-F1
#
_entry.id   AF-W6PV12-F1
#
_cell.length_a   1.000
_cell.length_b   1.000
_cell.length_c   1.000
_cell.angle_alpha   90.00
_cell.angle_beta   90.00
_cell.angle_gamma   90.00
#
_symmetry.space_group_name_H-M   'P 1'
#
loop_
_entity.id
_entity.type
_entity.pdbx_description
1 polymer ?
#
loop_
_entity_poly.entity_id
_entity_poly.type
_entity_poly.pdbx_seq_one_letter_code
_entity_poly.pdbx_strand_id
1 'polypeptide(L)' 'MALTILKKDKTTKGSMNLKRLKAGWDEKYLSQLLQNNNF' A
#
# COMPACT_ATOMS: atom_id res chain seq x y z
N MET A 1 -3.25 11.31 -0.12
CA MET A 1 -3.82 10.27 -1.01
C MET A 1 -3.03 8.96 -0.96
N ALA A 2 -1.75 8.91 -1.34
CA ALA A 2 -0.95 7.67 -1.27
C ALA A 2 -0.68 7.14 0.17
N LEU A 3 -0.36 8.03 1.13
CA LEU A 3 -0.13 7.61 2.53
C LEU A 3 -1.39 7.10 3.23
N THR A 4 -2.56 7.64 2.87
CA THR A 4 -3.87 7.20 3.36
C THR A 4 -4.25 5.82 2.85
N ILE A 5 -3.88 5.49 1.60
CA ILE A 5 -4.02 4.15 1.01
C ILE A 5 -3.16 3.13 1.80
N LEU A 6 -1.89 3.48 2.06
CA LEU A 6 -0.98 2.63 2.86
C LEU A 6 -1.45 2.48 4.32
N LYS A 7 -2.10 3.50 4.89
CA LYS A 7 -2.73 3.43 6.23
C LYS A 7 -3.97 2.54 6.24
N LYS A 8 -4.78 2.56 5.18
CA LYS A 8 -6.00 1.74 5.04
C LYS A 8 -5.70 0.27 4.75
N ASP A 9 -4.51 -0.03 4.24
CA ASP A 9 -4.05 -1.40 4.00
C ASP A 9 -3.97 -2.21 5.30
N LYS A 10 -4.93 -3.12 5.52
CA LYS A 10 -4.97 -4.03 6.68
C LYS A 10 -4.38 -5.41 6.40
N THR A 11 -4.17 -5.75 5.13
CA THR A 11 -3.64 -7.05 4.67
C THR A 11 -2.16 -7.20 4.99
N THR A 12 -1.38 -6.12 4.89
CA THR A 12 0.05 -6.15 5.23
C THR A 12 0.24 -5.68 6.66
N LYS A 13 0.64 -6.58 7.56
CA LYS A 13 1.06 -6.23 8.91
C LYS A 13 2.50 -5.73 8.85
N GLY A 14 2.73 -4.48 9.23
CA GLY A 14 4.05 -3.86 9.18
C GLY A 14 3.99 -2.36 9.46
N SER A 15 5.14 -1.77 9.81
CA SER A 15 5.24 -0.33 10.01
C SER A 15 4.93 0.42 8.70
N MET A 16 4.53 1.69 8.81
CA MET A 16 4.24 2.50 7.62
C MET A 16 5.46 2.60 6.68
N ASN A 17 6.67 2.58 7.24
CA ASN A 17 7.91 2.53 6.45
C ASN A 17 8.02 1.25 5.62
N LEU A 18 7.68 0.10 6.20
CA LEU A 18 7.76 -1.17 5.50
C LEU A 18 6.76 -1.25 4.35
N LYS A 19 5.54 -0.74 4.55
CA LYS A 19 4.49 -0.67 3.52
C LYS A 19 4.89 0.25 2.38
N ARG A 20 5.49 1.41 2.72
CA ARG A 20 5.96 2.40 1.74
C ARG A 20 7.12 1.87 0.92
N LEU A 21 8.07 1.19 1.57
CA LEU A 21 9.12 0.45 0.90
C LEU A 21 8.43 -0.52 -0.05
N LYS A 22 7.66 -1.49 0.44
CA LYS A 22 7.05 -2.54 -0.39
C LYS A 22 6.32 -2.02 -1.62
N ALA A 23 5.50 -0.98 -1.47
CA ALA A 23 4.79 -0.36 -2.60
C ALA A 23 5.72 0.32 -3.63
N GLY A 24 6.96 0.65 -3.27
CA GLY A 24 7.97 1.22 -4.16
C GLY A 24 8.79 0.21 -4.96
N TRP A 25 8.81 -1.08 -4.59
CA TRP A 25 9.52 -2.14 -5.33
C TRP A 25 8.59 -3.24 -5.87
N ASP A 26 7.39 -3.38 -5.32
CA ASP A 26 6.42 -4.40 -5.73
C ASP A 26 5.23 -3.74 -6.44
N GLU A 27 5.31 -3.66 -7.76
CA GLU A 27 4.28 -3.08 -8.62
C GLU A 27 2.93 -3.81 -8.52
N LYS A 28 2.94 -5.12 -8.24
CA LYS A 28 1.72 -5.91 -8.06
C LYS A 28 1.02 -5.54 -6.76
N TYR A 29 1.79 -5.39 -5.67
CA TYR A 29 1.28 -4.89 -4.41
C TYR A 29 0.78 -3.45 -4.52
N LEU A 30 1.50 -2.58 -5.24
CA LEU A 30 1.04 -1.22 -5.53
C LEU A 30 -0.27 -1.22 -6.33
N SER A 31 -0.39 -2.07 -7.34
CA SER A 31 -1.60 -2.20 -8.16
C SER A 31 -2.80 -2.69 -7.33
N GLN A 32 -2.60 -3.69 -6.46
CA GLN A 32 -3.64 -4.13 -5.52
C GLN A 32 -4.05 -3.02 -4.53
N LEU A 33 -3.08 -2.27 -4.00
CA LEU A 33 -3.35 -1.15 -3.10
C LEU A 33 -4.21 -0.08 -3.76
N LEU A 34 -3.90 0.26 -5.01
CA LEU A 34 -4.63 1.27 -5.78
C LEU A 34 -6.04 0.78 -6.15
N GLN A 35 -6.19 -0.45 -6.63
CA GLN A 35 -7.50 -1.05 -6.93
C GLN A 35 -8.40 -1.14 -5.69
N ASN A 36 -7.86 -1.62 -4.57
CA ASN A 36 -8.63 -1.75 -3.32
C ASN A 36 -9.07 -0.42 -2.71
N ASN A 37 -8.41 0.69 -3.09
CA ASN A 37 -8.75 2.02 -2.61
C ASN A 37 -9.59 2.84 -3.63
N ASN A 38 -10.02 2.20 -4.73
CA ASN A 38 -10.99 2.68 -5.71
C ASN A 38 -10.91 4.19 -5.98
N PHE A 39 -9.81 4.61 -6.62
CA PHE A 39 -9.69 5.94 -7.22
C PHE A 39 -10.63 6.11 -8.41
#